data_AF-A0A261G2L4-F1
#
_entry.id   AF-A0A261G2L4-F1
#
_cell.length_a   1.000
_cell.length_b   1.000
_cell.length_c   1.000
_cell.angle_alpha   90.00
_cell.angle_beta   90.00
_cell.angle_gamma   90.00
#
_symmetry.space_group_name_H-M   'P 1'
#
loop_
_entity.id
_entity.type
_entity.pdbx_description
1 polymer ?
#
loop_
_entity_poly.entity_id
_entity_poly.type
_entity_poly.pdbx_seq_one_letter_code
_entity_poly.pdbx_strand_id
1 'polypeptide(L)'
;MTPDDIDVWVGLDVGKSAHHAHALDHDGNTLYDKPLKQDEKAIRTMLEKLSRRGRVLLVVDQPNTIGSLPLTVARSMGVQVAYLPGTAMRRTAQLLPGTAKTD
;
A
#
# COMPACT_ATOMS: atom_id res chain seq x y z
N MET A 1 14.00 -6.52 -10.25
CA MET A 1 13.53 -6.51 -8.86
C MET A 1 12.63 -7.72 -8.69
N THR A 2 13.03 -8.65 -7.83
CA THR A 2 12.20 -9.78 -7.43
C THR A 2 11.47 -9.43 -6.13
N PRO A 3 10.43 -10.20 -5.73
CA PRO A 3 9.81 -10.01 -4.42
C PRO A 3 10.80 -10.07 -3.25
N ASP A 4 11.86 -10.88 -3.37
CA ASP A 4 12.92 -11.02 -2.35
C ASP A 4 13.76 -9.75 -2.14
N ASP A 5 13.68 -8.79 -3.06
CA ASP A 5 14.37 -7.50 -2.95
C ASP A 5 13.62 -6.48 -2.05
N ILE A 6 12.42 -6.83 -1.55
CA ILE A 6 11.53 -5.95 -0.79
C ILE A 6 11.51 -6.35 0.70
N ASP A 7 11.92 -5.41 1.55
CA ASP A 7 11.93 -5.60 3.01
C ASP A 7 10.57 -5.27 3.64
N VAL A 8 9.80 -4.36 3.02
CA VAL A 8 8.51 -3.91 3.53
C VAL A 8 7.47 -3.76 2.42
N TRP A 9 6.35 -4.46 2.55
CA TRP A 9 5.20 -4.36 1.66
C TRP A 9 4.15 -3.46 2.29
N VAL A 10 3.69 -2.43 1.58
CA VAL A 10 2.67 -1.50 2.08
C VAL A 10 1.45 -1.57 1.16
N GLY A 11 0.37 -2.18 1.62
CA GLY A 11 -0.94 -2.08 1.00
C GLY A 11 -1.64 -0.80 1.43
N LEU A 12 -2.09 0.01 0.48
CA LEU A 12 -2.86 1.21 0.73
C LEU A 12 -4.23 1.07 0.06
N ASP A 13 -5.26 0.86 0.88
CA ASP A 13 -6.68 0.90 0.49
C ASP A 13 -7.09 2.38 0.42
N VAL A 14 -7.27 2.89 -0.81
CA VAL A 14 -7.53 4.31 -1.02
C VAL A 14 -9.02 4.64 -0.96
N GLY A 15 -9.49 5.09 0.21
CA GLY A 15 -10.85 5.60 0.41
C GLY A 15 -11.00 7.11 0.19
N LYS A 16 -12.25 7.56 -0.05
CA LYS A 16 -12.63 8.98 -0.23
C LYS A 16 -12.45 9.84 1.02
N SER A 17 -12.57 9.26 2.21
CA SER A 17 -12.54 10.00 3.49
C SER A 17 -11.24 9.79 4.26
N ALA A 18 -10.68 8.59 4.18
CA ALA A 18 -9.38 8.23 4.70
C ALA A 18 -8.87 7.02 3.92
N HIS A 19 -7.55 6.88 3.84
CA HIS A 19 -6.94 5.65 3.38
C HIS A 19 -6.75 4.72 4.57
N HIS A 20 -6.57 3.44 4.32
CA HIS A 20 -6.08 2.51 5.32
C HIS A 20 -4.77 1.92 4.83
N ALA A 21 -3.71 2.07 5.63
CA ALA A 21 -2.40 1.54 5.28
C ALA A 21 -2.10 0.32 6.15
N HIS A 22 -1.68 -0.76 5.49
CA HIS A 22 -1.22 -1.98 6.13
C HIS A 22 0.18 -2.31 5.61
N ALA A 23 1.15 -2.42 6.51
CA ALA A 23 2.54 -2.73 6.17
C ALA A 23 2.99 -4.03 6.82
N LEU A 24 3.61 -4.89 6.03
CA LEU A 24 4.17 -6.17 6.46
C LEU A 24 5.68 -6.18 6.22
N ASP A 25 6.43 -6.85 7.10
CA ASP A 25 7.81 -7.24 6.80
C ASP A 25 7.86 -8.49 5.89
N HIS A 26 9.07 -8.90 5.51
CA HIS A 26 9.29 -10.09 4.68
C HIS A 26 8.74 -11.39 5.30
N ASP A 27 8.68 -11.48 6.63
CA ASP A 27 8.19 -12.66 7.35
C ASP A 27 6.66 -12.63 7.55
N GLY A 28 5.99 -11.56 7.08
CA GLY A 28 4.55 -11.37 7.18
C GLY A 28 4.10 -10.75 8.51
N ASN A 29 5.01 -10.25 9.35
CA ASN A 29 4.62 -9.54 10.57
C ASN A 29 4.14 -8.12 10.27
N THR A 30 3.09 -7.70 10.97
CA THR A 30 2.54 -6.35 10.83
C THR A 30 3.48 -5.30 11.43
N LEU A 31 3.92 -4.36 10.60
CA LEU A 31 4.73 -3.19 10.98
C LEU A 31 3.89 -1.92 11.16
N TYR A 32 2.76 -1.86 10.47
CA TYR A 32 1.84 -0.72 10.45
C TYR A 32 0.45 -1.20 10.07
N ASP A 33 -0.58 -0.83 10.83
CA ASP A 33 -1.96 -1.14 10.47
C ASP A 33 -2.89 -0.09 11.09
N LYS A 34 -3.23 0.95 10.32
CA LYS A 34 -4.11 2.02 10.79
C LYS A 34 -4.61 2.93 9.66
N PRO A 35 -5.66 3.73 9.92
CA PRO A 35 -6.07 4.80 9.03
C PRO A 35 -4.94 5.79 8.76
N LEU A 36 -4.84 6.20 7.49
CA LEU A 36 -3.93 7.21 6.99
C LEU A 36 -4.75 8.36 6.41
N LYS A 37 -4.48 9.58 6.87
CA LYS A 37 -5.12 10.78 6.33
C LYS A 37 -4.72 10.98 4.87
N GLN A 38 -5.64 11.49 4.06
CA GLN A 38 -5.40 11.87 2.67
C GLN A 38 -4.63 13.20 2.59
N ASP A 39 -3.44 13.25 3.20
CA ASP A 39 -2.56 14.41 3.13
C ASP A 39 -1.11 13.96 2.92
N GLU A 40 -0.35 14.77 2.18
CA GLU A 40 1.02 14.45 1.80
C GLU A 40 1.93 14.25 3.01
N LYS A 41 1.76 15.05 4.07
CA LYS A 41 2.61 14.98 5.26
C LYS A 41 2.45 13.65 5.98
N ALA A 42 1.22 13.16 6.11
CA ALA A 42 0.93 11.86 6.69
C ALA A 42 1.54 10.72 5.86
N ILE A 43 1.37 10.77 4.53
CA ILE A 43 1.93 9.76 3.61
C ILE A 43 3.46 9.74 3.69
N ARG A 44 4.11 10.91 3.62
CA ARG A 44 5.58 11.02 3.75
C ARG A 44 6.07 10.46 5.08
N THR A 45 5.44 10.87 6.19
CA THR A 45 5.82 10.42 7.53
C THR A 45 5.73 8.90 7.68
N MET A 46 4.69 8.29 7.14
CA MET A 46 4.54 6.83 7.12
C MET A 46 5.67 6.18 6.30
N LEU A 47 5.89 6.64 5.07
CA LEU A 47 6.90 6.07 4.18
C LEU A 47 8.32 6.25 4.71
N GLU A 48 8.66 7.41 5.28
CA GLU A 48 9.94 7.65 5.96
C GLU A 48 10.15 6.67 7.11
N LYS A 49 9.15 6.45 7.96
CA LYS A 49 9.25 5.51 9.08
C LYS A 49 9.50 4.09 8.59
N LEU A 50 8.80 3.65 7.55
CA LEU A 50 8.93 2.30 6.99
C LEU A 50 10.24 2.12 6.22
N SER A 51 10.71 3.16 5.53
CA SER A 51 11.97 3.12 4.77
C SER A 51 13.21 2.98 5.65
N ARG A 52 13.11 3.27 6.96
CA ARG A 52 14.17 2.97 7.94
C ARG A 52 14.39 1.47 8.14
N ARG A 53 13.46 0.62 7.70
CA ARG A 53 13.58 -0.84 7.79
C ARG A 53 14.12 -1.48 6.52
N GLY A 54 14.29 -0.71 5.44
CA GLY A 54 14.82 -1.21 4.17
C GLY A 54 14.00 -0.73 2.97
N ARG A 55 14.03 -1.52 1.90
CA ARG A 55 13.36 -1.24 0.64
C ARG A 55 11.86 -1.45 0.78
N VAL A 56 11.11 -0.36 0.57
CA VAL A 56 9.65 -0.34 0.66
C VAL A 56 9.04 -0.47 -0.73
N LEU A 57 8.01 -1.31 -0.86
CA LEU A 57 7.08 -1.32 -1.98
C LEU A 57 5.70 -0.83 -1.53
N LEU A 58 5.24 0.28 -2.09
CA LEU A 58 3.87 0.77 -1.92
C LEU A 58 2.96 0.19 -3.00
N VAL A 59 1.90 -0.48 -2.61
CA VAL A 59 0.87 -1.06 -3.48
C VAL A 59 -0.45 -0.34 -3.24
N VAL A 60 -1.05 0.20 -4.30
CA VAL A 60 -2.39 0.81 -4.26
C VAL A 60 -3.40 -0.04 -5.05
N ASP A 61 -4.66 -0.03 -4.62
CA ASP A 61 -5.78 -0.74 -5.25
C ASP A 61 -6.53 0.08 -6.31
N GLN A 62 -6.34 1.39 -6.35
CA GLN A 62 -6.81 2.29 -7.41
C GLN A 62 -5.71 3.33 -7.74
N PRO A 63 -5.15 3.36 -8.96
CA PRO A 63 -3.97 4.19 -9.25
C PRO A 63 -4.37 5.60 -9.72
N ASN A 64 -5.61 5.77 -10.16
CA ASN A 64 -6.17 7.02 -10.66
C ASN A 64 -6.92 7.74 -9.54
N THR A 65 -7.14 9.05 -9.73
CA THR A 65 -7.86 9.94 -8.81
C THR A 65 -7.28 9.92 -7.39
N ILE A 66 -7.88 9.15 -6.48
CA ILE A 66 -7.55 9.12 -5.05
C ILE A 66 -6.14 8.55 -4.82
N GLY A 67 -5.74 7.52 -5.55
CA GLY A 67 -4.40 6.92 -5.42
C GLY A 67 -3.27 7.71 -6.09
N SER A 68 -3.58 8.79 -6.82
CA SER A 68 -2.56 9.58 -7.52
C SER A 68 -1.60 10.30 -6.55
N LEU A 69 -2.13 10.82 -5.44
CA LEU A 69 -1.34 11.50 -4.40
C LEU A 69 -0.31 10.54 -3.75
N PRO A 70 -0.70 9.40 -3.15
CA PRO A 70 0.26 8.50 -2.52
C PRO A 70 1.30 7.94 -3.49
N LEU A 71 0.91 7.64 -4.74
CA LEU A 71 1.86 7.23 -5.78
C LEU A 71 2.88 8.32 -6.12
N THR A 72 2.42 9.57 -6.24
CA THR A 72 3.30 10.70 -6.56
C THR A 72 4.28 10.98 -5.42
N VAL A 73 3.79 10.98 -4.18
CA VAL A 73 4.62 11.16 -2.99
C VAL A 73 5.66 10.05 -2.88
N ALA A 74 5.26 8.79 -3.00
CA ALA A 74 6.17 7.64 -2.94
C ALA A 74 7.26 7.74 -4.01
N ARG A 75 6.90 8.03 -5.26
CA ARG A 75 7.88 8.24 -6.35
C ARG A 75 8.85 9.38 -6.05
N SER A 76 8.37 10.50 -5.50
CA SER A 76 9.22 11.64 -5.12
C SER A 76 10.23 11.29 -4.02
N MET A 77 9.94 10.25 -3.23
CA MET A 77 10.80 9.75 -2.15
C MET A 77 11.71 8.60 -2.60
N GLY A 78 11.64 8.17 -3.87
CA GLY A 78 12.37 7.00 -4.36
C GLY A 78 11.81 5.65 -3.88
N VAL A 79 10.60 5.65 -3.29
CA VAL A 79 9.90 4.43 -2.87
C VAL A 79 9.36 3.70 -4.11
N GLN A 80 9.52 2.39 -4.14
CA GLN A 80 8.99 1.56 -5.22
C GLN A 80 7.46 1.56 -5.16
N VAL A 81 6.81 1.59 -6.32
CA VAL A 81 5.35 1.59 -6.39
C VAL A 81 4.85 0.47 -7.30
N ALA A 82 3.76 -0.16 -6.88
CA ALA A 82 3.00 -1.09 -7.67
C ALA A 82 1.50 -0.77 -7.58
N TYR A 83 0.75 -1.30 -8.52
CA TYR A 83 -0.69 -1.20 -8.56
C TYR A 83 -1.25 -2.63 -8.63
N LEU A 84 -2.26 -2.91 -7.81
CA LEU A 84 -2.97 -4.17 -7.85
C LEU A 84 -4.26 -3.98 -8.66
N PRO A 85 -4.36 -4.52 -9.89
CA PRO A 85 -5.56 -4.39 -10.70
C PRO A 85 -6.77 -5.00 -10.01
N GLY A 86 -7.92 -4.33 -10.07
CA GLY A 86 -9.18 -4.86 -9.53
C GLY A 86 -9.56 -6.26 -10.08
N THR A 87 -9.11 -6.59 -11.30
CA THR A 87 -9.25 -7.93 -11.89
C THR A 87 -8.40 -8.98 -11.16
N ALA A 88 -7.20 -8.62 -10.70
CA ALA A 88 -6.33 -9.49 -9.92
C ALA A 88 -6.88 -9.68 -8.50
N MET A 89 -7.30 -8.61 -7.82
CA MET A 89 -7.98 -8.72 -6.51
C MET A 89 -9.21 -9.61 -6.56
N ARG A 90 -10.08 -9.41 -7.57
CA ARG A 90 -11.32 -10.19 -7.71
C ARG A 90 -11.04 -11.68 -7.93
N ARG A 91 -9.96 -12.03 -8.63
CA ARG A 91 -9.53 -13.43 -8.79
C ARG A 91 -9.00 -14.00 -7.48
N THR A 92 -8.18 -13.26 -6.76
CA THR A 92 -7.65 -13.70 -5.46
C THR A 92 -8.75 -13.88 -4.41
N ALA A 93 -9.76 -12.99 -4.38
CA ALA A 93 -10.92 -13.10 -3.49
C ALA A 93 -11.81 -14.32 -3.79
N GLN A 94 -11.77 -14.88 -5.00
CA GLN A 94 -12.46 -16.13 -5.32
C GLN A 94 -11.69 -17.38 -4.87
N LEU A 95 -10.39 -17.23 -4.60
CA LEU A 95 -9.48 -18.32 -4.22
C LEU A 95 -9.24 -18.40 -2.71
N LEU A 96 -9.44 -17.29 -1.99
CA LEU A 96 -9.35 -17.21 -0.53
C LEU A 96 -10.76 -17.05 0.04
N PRO A 97 -11.22 -17.91 0.97
CA PRO A 97 -12.51 -17.72 1.63
C PRO A 97 -12.41 -16.52 2.58
N GLY A 98 -12.59 -15.32 2.03
CA GLY A 98 -12.59 -14.05 2.74
C GLY A 98 -13.64 -13.14 2.10
N THR A 99 -14.62 -12.72 2.90
CA THR A 99 -15.74 -11.87 2.49
C THR A 99 -15.29 -10.70 1.62
N ALA A 100 -15.62 -10.76 0.34
CA ALA A 100 -15.53 -9.61 -0.55
C ALA A 100 -16.30 -8.45 0.10
N LYS A 101 -15.66 -7.28 0.23
CA LYS A 101 -16.34 -6.03 0.58
C LYS A 101 -17.51 -5.84 -0.40
N THR A 102 -18.73 -5.99 0.08
CA THR A 102 -19.92 -5.45 -0.59
C THR A 102 -19.93 -3.96 -0.31
N ASP A 103 -20.06 -3.18 -1.37
CA ASP A 103 -20.14 -1.72 -1.42
C ASP A 103 -21.06 -1.12 -0.33
#